data_AF-A0A495ITH0-F1
#
_entry.id   AF-A0A495ITH0-F1
#
_cell.length_a   1.000
_cell.length_b   1.000
_cell.length_c   1.000
_cell.angle_alpha   90.00
_cell.angle_beta   90.00
_cell.angle_gamma   90.00
#
_symmetry.space_group_name_H-M   'P 1'
#
loop_
_entity.id
_entity.type
_entity.pdbx_description
1 polymer ?
#
loop_
_entity_poly.entity_id
_entity_poly.type
_entity_poly.pdbx_seq_one_letter_code
_entity_poly.pdbx_strand_id
1 'polypeptide(L)'
;MMDRMESSSKNRDEARARAAETRKRQSRHIILEMAEGLVEAGEFSVTMKDFARRAGVSVNTVKRQFASMEEVFAAVADERAAAGRAVPRRLQTGKGYAAARDSREYVTNQVRVLRSLADVNISQSVEATRSIYADCVATHPEENYLLATTCCYLSYRLLQLPKDPSTTLEARQVAERGLEHLDADRSRHYALGAQLARIAADAARRLAQAASDAVGPEPDELLYLRATRDVVAHLHAVAENKRKESVYEKKLNQPLTAAAAEYHRARAQALIQDDVPAEIDAALAMARTLVDSANAGKTLPPRILIPFVTRLCGTQLAYRQILQDNGDDEELTELRDRLLDNLRAQDSTEAATASRGLATMITLVDRNSGDITSASALHLPDLILLTGYGVVGQVLLADFLRDIADVNDSRPADIGALYPTTALFNVTPSDLRPAAMEYYRTAQRFALVVGSAAVLASRARQARQEMIERLEPEDSEQPKPWAVLHQGKLNTALVNQLSLGMVTGRRPTASEASEMLRELEPFLDTLRTVAGIRAATVEKIQPTEDVYLTSLRFD
;
A
#
# COMPACT_ATOMS: atom_id res chain seq x y z
N MET A 1 -69.77 -2.91 -21.36
CA MET A 1 -69.38 -2.40 -22.69
C MET A 1 -67.92 -1.96 -22.74
N MET A 2 -67.34 -1.47 -21.63
CA MET A 2 -65.89 -1.19 -21.50
C MET A 2 -64.98 -2.44 -21.58
N ASP A 3 -65.37 -3.60 -21.01
CA ASP A 3 -64.57 -4.85 -21.09
C ASP A 3 -64.34 -5.37 -22.52
N ARG A 4 -65.27 -5.10 -23.45
CA ARG A 4 -65.09 -5.50 -24.87
C ARG A 4 -64.12 -4.60 -25.62
N MET A 5 -63.87 -3.37 -25.14
CA MET A 5 -62.90 -2.45 -25.75
C MET A 5 -61.46 -2.75 -25.30
N GLU A 6 -61.24 -3.13 -24.04
CA GLU A 6 -59.91 -3.52 -23.55
C GLU A 6 -59.41 -4.85 -24.14
N SER A 7 -60.29 -5.84 -24.29
CA SER A 7 -60.00 -7.11 -24.98
C SER A 7 -59.61 -6.90 -26.45
N SER A 8 -60.23 -5.92 -27.13
CA SER A 8 -59.92 -5.58 -28.52
C SER A 8 -58.57 -4.87 -28.68
N SER A 9 -58.17 -4.05 -27.71
CA SER A 9 -56.88 -3.35 -27.70
C SER A 9 -55.71 -4.32 -27.50
N LYS A 10 -55.78 -5.20 -26.50
CA LYS A 10 -54.72 -6.20 -26.24
C LYS A 10 -54.50 -7.14 -27.43
N ASN A 11 -55.58 -7.60 -28.08
CA ASN A 11 -55.48 -8.42 -29.28
C ASN A 11 -54.83 -7.68 -30.47
N ARG A 12 -55.04 -6.36 -30.60
CA ARG A 12 -54.37 -5.56 -31.64
C ARG A 12 -52.88 -5.39 -31.38
N ASP A 13 -52.48 -5.21 -30.13
CA ASP A 13 -51.07 -5.04 -29.78
C ASP A 13 -50.28 -6.36 -29.88
N GLU A 14 -50.88 -7.48 -29.50
CA GLU A 14 -50.30 -8.81 -29.74
C GLU A 14 -50.21 -9.17 -31.23
N ALA A 15 -51.22 -8.80 -32.03
CA ALA A 15 -51.18 -8.98 -33.47
C ALA A 15 -50.10 -8.10 -34.13
N ARG A 16 -49.92 -6.87 -33.63
CA ARG A 16 -48.84 -5.96 -34.08
C ARG A 16 -47.45 -6.49 -33.70
N ALA A 17 -47.29 -7.02 -32.48
CA ALA A 17 -46.03 -7.62 -32.03
C ALA A 17 -45.67 -8.85 -32.88
N ARG A 18 -46.63 -9.75 -33.12
CA ARG A 18 -46.45 -10.90 -34.02
C ARG A 18 -46.08 -10.47 -35.44
N ALA A 19 -46.80 -9.49 -36.01
CA ALA A 19 -46.50 -8.98 -37.35
C ALA A 19 -45.15 -8.24 -37.43
N ALA A 20 -44.67 -7.63 -36.34
CA ALA A 20 -43.35 -7.03 -36.27
C ALA A 20 -42.24 -8.09 -36.21
N GLU A 21 -42.45 -9.17 -35.44
CA GLU A 21 -41.53 -10.29 -35.33
C GLU A 21 -41.42 -11.07 -36.66
N THR A 22 -42.55 -11.32 -37.34
CA THR A 22 -42.55 -11.93 -38.68
C THR A 22 -41.78 -11.08 -39.69
N ARG A 23 -41.97 -9.75 -39.68
CA ARG A 23 -41.22 -8.83 -40.54
C ARG A 23 -39.71 -8.80 -40.22
N LYS A 24 -39.35 -8.90 -38.94
CA LYS A 24 -37.95 -8.98 -38.50
C LYS A 24 -37.28 -10.27 -38.99
N ARG A 25 -37.95 -11.41 -38.85
CA ARG A 25 -37.45 -12.70 -39.37
C ARG A 25 -37.34 -12.71 -40.89
N GLN A 26 -38.34 -12.19 -41.59
CA GLN A 26 -38.32 -12.14 -43.05
C GLN A 26 -37.20 -11.24 -43.58
N SER A 27 -36.99 -10.07 -42.97
CA SER A 27 -35.86 -9.20 -43.32
C SER A 27 -34.50 -9.82 -42.97
N ARG A 28 -34.40 -10.58 -41.86
CA ARG A 28 -33.18 -11.34 -41.53
C ARG A 28 -32.86 -12.37 -42.60
N HIS A 29 -33.88 -13.12 -43.03
CA HIS A 29 -33.73 -14.15 -44.05
C HIS A 29 -33.24 -13.56 -45.38
N ILE A 30 -33.85 -12.45 -45.84
CA ILE A 30 -33.43 -11.75 -47.06
C ILE A 30 -31.97 -11.28 -46.97
N ILE A 31 -31.56 -10.75 -45.82
CA ILE A 31 -30.17 -10.32 -45.58
C ILE A 31 -29.21 -11.50 -45.66
N LEU A 32 -29.52 -12.61 -44.99
CA LEU A 32 -28.65 -13.80 -44.96
C LEU A 32 -28.59 -14.51 -46.32
N GLU A 33 -29.71 -14.59 -47.05
CA GLU A 33 -29.77 -15.16 -48.40
C GLU A 33 -28.91 -14.35 -49.38
N MET A 34 -29.00 -13.02 -49.35
CA MET A 34 -28.14 -12.15 -50.16
C MET A 34 -26.65 -12.32 -49.78
N ALA A 35 -26.36 -12.39 -48.48
CA ALA A 35 -25.00 -12.58 -48.01
C ALA A 35 -24.43 -13.95 -48.43
N GLU A 36 -25.25 -15.00 -48.44
CA GLU A 36 -24.87 -16.32 -48.94
C GLU A 36 -24.58 -16.28 -50.45
N GLY A 37 -25.39 -15.56 -51.24
CA GLY A 37 -25.09 -15.33 -52.66
C GLY A 37 -23.76 -14.61 -52.91
N LEU A 38 -23.39 -13.65 -52.05
CA LEU A 38 -22.07 -12.99 -52.14
C LEU A 38 -20.92 -13.93 -51.79
N VAL A 39 -21.13 -14.83 -50.83
CA VAL A 39 -20.15 -15.85 -50.44
C VAL A 39 -19.92 -16.84 -51.58
N GLU A 40 -20.98 -17.26 -52.28
CA GLU A 40 -20.89 -18.14 -53.45
C GLU A 40 -20.18 -17.47 -54.63
N ALA A 41 -20.41 -16.17 -54.83
CA ALA A 41 -19.70 -15.36 -55.82
C ALA A 41 -18.25 -15.03 -55.44
N GLY A 42 -17.83 -15.32 -54.20
CA GLY A 42 -16.50 -14.98 -53.69
C GLY A 42 -16.27 -13.49 -53.42
N GLU A 43 -17.34 -12.70 -53.32
CA GLU A 43 -17.32 -11.24 -53.12
C GLU A 43 -17.42 -10.87 -51.64
N PHE A 44 -16.27 -10.59 -51.00
CA PHE A 44 -16.21 -10.25 -49.57
C PHE A 44 -16.00 -8.76 -49.27
N SER A 45 -15.68 -7.95 -50.29
CA SER A 45 -15.32 -6.54 -50.16
C SER A 45 -16.49 -5.59 -50.48
N VAL A 46 -17.70 -5.94 -50.03
CA VAL A 46 -18.91 -5.15 -50.29
C VAL A 46 -19.16 -4.21 -49.12
N THR A 47 -19.41 -2.92 -49.41
CA THR A 47 -19.77 -1.96 -48.36
C THR A 47 -21.19 -2.22 -47.85
N MET A 48 -21.49 -1.86 -46.59
CA MET A 48 -22.85 -1.99 -46.04
C MET A 48 -23.91 -1.25 -46.89
N LYS A 49 -23.52 -0.14 -47.53
CA LYS A 49 -24.39 0.65 -48.40
C LYS A 49 -24.69 -0.07 -49.72
N ASP A 50 -23.69 -0.71 -50.31
CA ASP A 50 -23.87 -1.46 -51.56
C ASP A 50 -24.56 -2.79 -51.30
N PHE A 51 -24.27 -3.44 -50.18
CA PHE A 51 -24.94 -4.64 -49.70
C PHE A 51 -26.44 -4.41 -49.52
N ALA A 52 -26.82 -3.37 -48.76
CA ALA A 52 -28.22 -3.04 -48.51
C ALA A 52 -28.97 -2.75 -49.83
N ARG A 53 -28.33 -2.05 -50.77
CA ARG A 53 -28.87 -1.78 -52.10
C ARG A 53 -29.13 -3.07 -52.89
N ARG A 54 -28.20 -4.03 -52.86
CA ARG A 54 -28.34 -5.33 -53.53
C ARG A 54 -29.41 -6.22 -52.89
N ALA A 55 -29.51 -6.20 -51.57
CA ALA A 55 -30.52 -6.92 -50.81
C ALA A 55 -31.94 -6.28 -50.90
N GLY A 56 -32.08 -5.12 -51.55
CA GLY A 56 -33.36 -4.41 -51.68
C GLY A 56 -33.89 -3.85 -50.35
N VAL A 57 -33.02 -3.61 -49.37
CA VAL A 57 -33.38 -3.11 -48.02
C VAL A 57 -32.66 -1.81 -47.69
N SER A 58 -33.17 -1.06 -46.71
CA SER A 58 -32.48 0.14 -46.24
C SER A 58 -31.23 -0.23 -45.43
N VAL A 59 -30.20 0.64 -45.43
CA VAL A 59 -28.99 0.45 -44.60
C VAL A 59 -29.36 0.33 -43.12
N ASN A 60 -30.35 1.09 -42.64
CA ASN A 60 -30.83 1.00 -41.27
C ASN A 60 -31.52 -0.34 -40.96
N THR A 61 -32.17 -0.96 -41.95
CA THR A 61 -32.75 -2.31 -41.81
C THR A 61 -31.68 -3.35 -41.57
N VAL A 62 -30.55 -3.27 -42.28
CA VAL A 62 -29.39 -4.15 -42.08
C VAL A 62 -28.73 -3.86 -40.73
N LYS A 63 -28.43 -2.59 -40.43
CA LYS A 63 -27.81 -2.15 -39.16
C LYS A 63 -28.59 -2.50 -37.91
N ARG A 64 -29.91 -2.59 -38.00
CA ARG A 64 -30.78 -3.00 -36.89
C ARG A 64 -30.64 -4.49 -36.55
N GLN A 65 -30.05 -5.29 -37.45
CA GLN A 65 -29.87 -6.72 -37.28
C GLN A 65 -28.41 -7.15 -37.21
N PHE A 66 -27.52 -6.39 -37.85
CA PHE A 66 -26.08 -6.64 -37.92
C PHE A 66 -25.35 -5.29 -37.94
N ALA A 67 -24.50 -5.03 -36.95
CA ALA A 67 -23.78 -3.78 -36.77
C ALA A 67 -22.73 -3.55 -37.87
N SER A 68 -22.15 -4.62 -38.43
CA SER A 68 -21.14 -4.56 -39.49
C SER A 68 -21.32 -5.65 -40.55
N MET A 69 -20.60 -5.50 -41.69
CA MET A 69 -20.56 -6.54 -42.72
C MET A 69 -19.84 -7.81 -42.22
N GLU A 70 -18.89 -7.68 -41.30
CA GLU A 70 -18.24 -8.84 -40.69
C GLU A 70 -19.23 -9.70 -39.92
N GLU A 71 -20.18 -9.06 -39.21
CA GLU A 71 -21.22 -9.75 -38.44
C GLU A 71 -22.25 -10.45 -39.35
N VAL A 72 -22.61 -9.84 -40.48
CA VAL A 72 -23.43 -10.47 -41.53
C VAL A 72 -22.75 -11.75 -42.03
N PHE A 73 -21.46 -11.67 -42.36
CA PHE A 73 -20.68 -12.81 -42.84
C PHE A 73 -20.44 -13.87 -41.75
N ALA A 74 -20.28 -13.47 -40.49
CA ALA A 74 -20.19 -14.39 -39.36
C ALA A 74 -21.49 -15.21 -39.19
N ALA A 75 -22.65 -14.55 -39.31
CA ALA A 75 -23.94 -15.23 -39.23
C ALA A 75 -24.16 -16.24 -40.38
N VAL A 76 -23.71 -15.93 -41.60
CA VAL A 76 -23.72 -16.89 -42.72
C VAL A 76 -22.77 -18.07 -42.45
N ALA A 77 -21.61 -17.81 -41.83
CA ALA A 77 -20.69 -18.87 -41.44
C ALA A 77 -21.33 -19.84 -40.43
N ASP A 78 -22.11 -19.32 -39.50
CA ASP A 78 -22.85 -20.09 -38.50
C ASP A 78 -23.98 -20.92 -39.13
N GLU A 79 -24.77 -20.35 -40.03
CA GLU A 79 -25.81 -21.10 -40.75
C GLU A 79 -25.22 -22.23 -41.60
N ARG A 80 -24.08 -21.99 -42.27
CA ARG A 80 -23.38 -23.03 -43.02
C ARG A 80 -22.83 -24.12 -42.12
N ALA A 81 -22.20 -23.76 -41.00
CA ALA A 81 -21.69 -24.73 -40.03
C ALA A 81 -22.83 -25.58 -39.43
N ALA A 82 -23.95 -24.95 -39.05
CA ALA A 82 -25.13 -25.64 -38.53
C ALA A 82 -25.79 -26.57 -39.57
N ALA A 83 -25.74 -26.19 -40.85
CA ALA A 83 -26.23 -27.00 -41.97
C ALA A 83 -25.21 -28.06 -42.46
N GLY A 84 -24.05 -28.21 -41.80
CA GLY A 84 -22.99 -29.15 -42.21
C GLY A 84 -22.30 -28.81 -43.54
N ARG A 85 -22.43 -27.56 -44.02
CA ARG A 85 -21.81 -27.09 -45.26
C ARG A 85 -20.37 -26.61 -45.01
N ALA A 86 -19.52 -26.73 -46.02
CA ALA A 86 -18.15 -26.23 -45.95
C ALA A 86 -18.12 -24.70 -45.75
N VAL A 87 -17.39 -24.24 -44.73
CA VAL A 87 -17.21 -22.82 -44.42
C VAL A 87 -15.89 -22.33 -45.03
N PRO A 88 -15.91 -21.43 -46.02
CA PRO A 88 -14.71 -20.80 -46.58
C PRO A 88 -13.80 -20.17 -45.51
N ARG A 89 -12.48 -20.33 -45.64
CA ARG A 89 -11.49 -19.77 -44.69
C ARG A 89 -11.69 -18.28 -44.40
N ARG A 90 -12.04 -17.47 -45.41
CA ARG A 90 -12.29 -16.02 -45.26
C ARG A 90 -13.47 -15.71 -44.33
N LEU A 91 -14.51 -16.55 -44.33
CA LEU A 91 -15.65 -16.42 -43.41
C LEU A 91 -15.28 -16.81 -41.98
N GLN A 92 -14.41 -17.81 -41.81
CA GLN A 92 -13.86 -18.16 -40.50
C GLN A 92 -13.02 -17.00 -39.93
N THR A 93 -12.26 -16.30 -40.77
CA THR A 93 -11.49 -15.12 -40.35
C THR A 93 -12.42 -13.96 -39.95
N GLY A 94 -13.48 -13.69 -40.71
CA GLY A 94 -14.48 -12.66 -40.40
C GLY A 94 -15.23 -12.92 -39.09
N LYS A 95 -15.59 -14.19 -38.81
CA LYS A 95 -16.16 -14.61 -37.52
C LYS A 95 -15.19 -14.38 -36.35
N GLY A 96 -13.90 -14.64 -36.56
CA GLY A 96 -12.85 -14.32 -35.59
C GLY A 96 -12.72 -12.82 -35.31
N TYR A 97 -12.87 -11.97 -36.33
CA TYR A 97 -12.83 -10.50 -36.16
C TYR A 97 -14.06 -9.94 -35.44
N ALA A 98 -15.27 -10.44 -35.73
CA ALA A 98 -16.50 -10.03 -35.05
C ALA A 98 -16.47 -10.42 -33.56
N ALA A 99 -16.12 -11.67 -33.26
CA ALA A 99 -15.98 -12.14 -31.87
C ALA A 99 -14.91 -11.36 -31.10
N ALA A 100 -13.76 -11.06 -31.72
CA ALA A 100 -12.70 -10.25 -31.11
C ALA A 100 -13.11 -8.77 -30.89
N ARG A 101 -14.01 -8.24 -31.72
CA ARG A 101 -14.54 -6.88 -31.57
C ARG A 101 -15.52 -6.79 -30.41
N ASP A 102 -16.44 -7.75 -30.30
CA ASP A 102 -17.42 -7.82 -29.22
C ASP A 102 -16.73 -8.04 -27.87
N SER A 103 -15.70 -8.90 -27.82
CA SER A 103 -14.87 -9.10 -26.62
C SER A 103 -14.15 -7.81 -26.21
N ARG A 104 -13.54 -7.07 -27.15
CA ARG A 104 -12.88 -5.79 -26.84
C ARG A 104 -13.84 -4.73 -26.31
N GLU A 105 -15.04 -4.63 -26.88
CA GLU A 105 -16.06 -3.70 -26.41
C GLU A 105 -16.57 -4.09 -25.02
N TYR A 106 -16.77 -5.38 -24.77
CA TYR A 106 -17.10 -5.92 -23.45
C TYR A 106 -16.02 -5.59 -22.42
N VAL A 107 -14.75 -5.91 -22.70
CA VAL A 107 -13.61 -5.61 -21.80
C VAL A 107 -13.53 -4.12 -21.49
N THR A 108 -13.66 -3.27 -22.51
CA THR A 108 -13.63 -1.80 -22.34
C THR A 108 -14.76 -1.32 -21.43
N ASN A 109 -15.97 -1.85 -21.62
CA ASN A 109 -17.13 -1.52 -20.80
C ASN A 109 -16.95 -2.00 -19.35
N GLN A 110 -16.46 -3.22 -19.13
CA GLN A 110 -16.22 -3.74 -17.78
C GLN A 110 -15.14 -2.94 -17.04
N VAL A 111 -14.04 -2.59 -17.71
CA VAL A 111 -13.01 -1.72 -17.13
C VAL A 111 -13.60 -0.34 -16.76
N ARG A 112 -14.51 0.21 -17.57
CA ARG A 112 -15.22 1.46 -17.23
C ARG A 112 -16.10 1.29 -16.00
N VAL A 113 -16.83 0.18 -15.88
CA VAL A 113 -17.65 -0.12 -14.69
C VAL A 113 -16.76 -0.20 -13.45
N LEU A 114 -15.65 -0.95 -13.49
CA LEU A 114 -14.70 -1.04 -12.38
C LEU A 114 -14.17 0.33 -11.94
N ARG A 115 -13.89 1.23 -12.89
CA ARG A 115 -13.48 2.60 -12.58
C ARG A 115 -14.58 3.40 -11.88
N SER A 116 -15.83 3.28 -12.33
CA SER A 116 -16.97 3.96 -11.68
C SER A 116 -17.26 3.46 -10.26
N LEU A 117 -16.86 2.23 -9.91
CA LEU A 117 -16.95 1.73 -8.54
C LEU A 117 -16.01 2.46 -7.58
N ALA A 118 -15.15 3.35 -8.08
CA ALA A 118 -14.22 4.10 -7.24
C ALA A 118 -14.89 5.14 -6.36
N ASP A 119 -16.03 5.68 -6.80
CA ASP A 119 -16.82 6.70 -6.12
C ASP A 119 -17.85 6.09 -5.15
N VAL A 120 -17.93 4.76 -5.10
CA VAL A 120 -18.88 4.01 -4.27
C VAL A 120 -18.23 3.64 -2.94
N ASN A 121 -19.05 3.44 -1.90
CA ASN A 121 -18.57 2.92 -0.62
C ASN A 121 -17.74 1.63 -0.81
N ILE A 122 -16.64 1.51 -0.07
CA ILE A 122 -15.67 0.41 -0.21
C ILE A 122 -16.33 -0.97 -0.10
N SER A 123 -17.25 -1.18 0.84
CA SER A 123 -17.92 -2.49 1.02
C SER A 123 -18.80 -2.86 -0.18
N GLN A 124 -19.54 -1.88 -0.70
CA GLN A 124 -20.37 -2.06 -1.91
C GLN A 124 -19.49 -2.28 -3.16
N SER A 125 -18.37 -1.56 -3.25
CA SER A 125 -17.38 -1.70 -4.32
C SER A 125 -16.77 -3.11 -4.34
N VAL A 126 -16.45 -3.68 -3.18
CA VAL A 126 -15.99 -5.07 -3.04
C VAL A 126 -17.04 -6.06 -3.53
N GLU A 127 -18.29 -5.94 -3.08
CA GLU A 127 -19.37 -6.86 -3.45
C GLU A 127 -19.69 -6.80 -4.96
N ALA A 128 -19.78 -5.60 -5.52
CA ALA A 128 -19.96 -5.40 -6.95
C ALA A 128 -18.80 -5.98 -7.76
N THR A 129 -17.56 -5.77 -7.33
CA THR A 129 -16.38 -6.32 -8.01
C THR A 129 -16.35 -7.85 -7.94
N ARG A 130 -16.78 -8.47 -6.83
CA ARG A 130 -16.93 -9.93 -6.73
C ARG A 130 -17.94 -10.47 -7.74
N SER A 131 -19.09 -9.79 -7.89
CA SER A 131 -20.10 -10.16 -8.89
C SER A 131 -19.52 -10.07 -10.31
N ILE A 132 -18.87 -8.95 -10.65
CA ILE A 132 -18.23 -8.75 -11.97
C ILE A 132 -17.20 -9.85 -12.24
N TYR A 133 -16.38 -10.19 -11.25
CA TYR A 133 -15.39 -11.27 -11.39
C TYR A 133 -16.06 -12.62 -11.64
N ALA A 134 -17.07 -12.99 -10.84
CA ALA A 134 -17.78 -14.26 -10.97
C ALA A 134 -18.48 -14.38 -12.34
N ASP A 135 -19.15 -13.31 -12.77
CA ASP A 135 -19.81 -13.25 -14.07
C ASP A 135 -18.78 -13.38 -15.20
N CYS A 136 -17.66 -12.66 -15.14
CA CYS A 136 -16.61 -12.73 -16.15
C CYS A 136 -15.97 -14.12 -16.23
N VAL A 137 -15.73 -14.80 -15.10
CA VAL A 137 -15.23 -16.19 -15.11
C VAL A 137 -16.25 -17.13 -15.76
N ALA A 138 -17.55 -16.90 -15.54
CA ALA A 138 -18.60 -17.76 -16.08
C ALA A 138 -18.83 -17.54 -17.59
N THR A 139 -18.74 -16.29 -18.07
CA THR A 139 -19.11 -15.95 -19.45
C THR A 139 -17.92 -15.73 -20.38
N HIS A 140 -16.77 -15.31 -19.85
CA HIS A 140 -15.56 -14.95 -20.61
C HIS A 140 -14.27 -15.44 -19.91
N PRO A 141 -14.12 -16.75 -19.64
CA PRO A 141 -12.95 -17.30 -18.94
C PRO A 141 -11.62 -17.09 -19.70
N GLU A 142 -11.67 -16.85 -21.01
CA GLU A 142 -10.51 -16.58 -21.85
C GLU A 142 -9.95 -15.16 -21.69
N GLU A 143 -10.71 -14.22 -21.12
CA GLU A 143 -10.33 -12.81 -20.95
C GLU A 143 -9.42 -12.60 -19.73
N ASN A 144 -8.28 -13.29 -19.74
CA ASN A 144 -7.31 -13.31 -18.64
C ASN A 144 -6.88 -11.90 -18.18
N TYR A 145 -6.70 -10.98 -19.11
CA TYR A 145 -6.38 -9.58 -18.78
C TYR A 145 -7.50 -8.89 -17.97
N LEU A 146 -8.76 -9.08 -18.35
CA LEU A 146 -9.90 -8.50 -17.63
C LEU A 146 -10.04 -9.15 -16.24
N LEU A 147 -9.86 -10.46 -16.16
CA LEU A 147 -9.87 -11.20 -14.90
C LEU A 147 -8.76 -10.72 -13.96
N ALA A 148 -7.54 -10.56 -14.46
CA ALA A 148 -6.42 -10.00 -13.71
C ALA A 148 -6.69 -8.56 -13.23
N THR A 149 -7.26 -7.73 -14.11
CA THR A 149 -7.63 -6.34 -13.79
C THR A 149 -8.67 -6.29 -12.67
N THR A 150 -9.68 -7.16 -12.74
CA THR A 150 -10.73 -7.27 -11.73
C THR A 150 -10.16 -7.76 -10.39
N CYS A 151 -9.26 -8.76 -10.42
CA CYS A 151 -8.52 -9.20 -9.24
C CYS A 151 -7.69 -8.08 -8.60
N CYS A 152 -7.00 -7.27 -9.40
CA CYS A 152 -6.20 -6.15 -8.91
C CYS A 152 -7.08 -5.14 -8.17
N TYR A 153 -8.22 -4.77 -8.78
CA TYR A 153 -9.17 -3.85 -8.16
C TYR A 153 -9.78 -4.41 -6.87
N LEU A 154 -10.25 -5.66 -6.90
CA LEU A 154 -10.87 -6.33 -5.75
C LEU A 154 -9.89 -6.45 -4.58
N SER A 155 -8.68 -6.96 -4.82
CA SER A 155 -7.66 -7.12 -3.78
C SER A 155 -7.22 -5.78 -3.18
N TYR A 156 -7.10 -4.74 -4.00
CA TYR A 156 -6.83 -3.38 -3.52
C TYR A 156 -7.95 -2.86 -2.59
N ARG A 157 -9.22 -3.02 -2.98
CA ARG A 157 -10.37 -2.59 -2.15
C ARG A 157 -10.52 -3.40 -0.87
N LEU A 158 -10.26 -4.70 -0.91
CA LEU A 158 -10.22 -5.55 0.30
C LEU A 158 -9.19 -5.04 1.31
N LEU A 159 -8.02 -4.55 0.86
CA LEU A 159 -7.01 -3.96 1.76
C LEU A 159 -7.38 -2.59 2.35
N GLN A 160 -8.44 -1.95 1.86
CA GLN A 160 -8.95 -0.69 2.42
C GLN A 160 -10.03 -0.91 3.50
N LEU A 161 -10.59 -2.13 3.59
CA LEU A 161 -11.50 -2.50 4.68
C LEU A 161 -10.74 -2.53 6.02
N PRO A 162 -11.47 -2.51 7.16
CA PRO A 162 -10.86 -2.65 8.48
C PRO A 162 -9.89 -3.84 8.54
N LYS A 163 -8.79 -3.67 9.29
CA LYS A 163 -7.70 -4.66 9.39
C LYS A 163 -8.19 -5.95 10.06
N ASP A 164 -8.76 -6.82 9.25
CA ASP A 164 -9.23 -8.15 9.61
C ASP A 164 -8.35 -9.22 8.91
N PRO A 165 -7.83 -10.23 9.62
CA PRO A 165 -7.00 -11.27 9.02
C PRO A 165 -7.70 -12.05 7.90
N SER A 166 -9.00 -12.31 8.01
CA SER A 166 -9.73 -13.07 6.99
C SER A 166 -9.85 -12.30 5.68
N THR A 167 -10.20 -11.02 5.77
CA THR A 167 -10.28 -10.09 4.63
C THR A 167 -8.91 -9.87 4.00
N THR A 168 -7.86 -9.80 4.82
CA THR A 168 -6.48 -9.64 4.33
C THR A 168 -5.99 -10.90 3.61
N LEU A 169 -6.36 -12.08 4.10
CA LEU A 169 -6.07 -13.36 3.43
C LEU A 169 -6.78 -13.46 2.09
N GLU A 170 -8.05 -13.08 2.02
CA GLU A 170 -8.79 -13.00 0.76
C GLU A 170 -8.10 -12.04 -0.22
N ALA A 171 -7.71 -10.84 0.23
CA ALA A 171 -7.01 -9.87 -0.62
C ALA A 171 -5.74 -10.47 -1.24
N ARG A 172 -4.96 -11.21 -0.45
CA ARG A 172 -3.76 -11.93 -0.93
C ARG A 172 -4.12 -12.96 -2.00
N GLN A 173 -5.07 -13.84 -1.71
CA GLN A 173 -5.48 -14.92 -2.62
C GLN A 173 -6.04 -14.37 -3.94
N VAL A 174 -6.83 -13.30 -3.88
CA VAL A 174 -7.36 -12.64 -5.08
C VAL A 174 -6.24 -12.02 -5.92
N ALA A 175 -5.25 -11.37 -5.28
CA ALA A 175 -4.10 -10.80 -5.99
C ALA A 175 -3.22 -11.89 -6.62
N GLU A 176 -2.96 -12.98 -5.91
CA GLU A 176 -2.21 -14.13 -6.42
C GLU A 176 -2.92 -14.78 -7.62
N ARG A 177 -4.25 -14.92 -7.56
CA ARG A 177 -5.06 -15.39 -8.69
C ARG A 177 -4.99 -14.42 -9.89
N GLY A 178 -4.93 -13.11 -9.64
CA GLY A 178 -4.71 -12.13 -10.70
C GLY A 178 -3.36 -12.30 -11.40
N LEU A 179 -2.31 -12.69 -10.67
CA LEU A 179 -1.01 -13.03 -11.26
C LEU A 179 -1.08 -14.30 -12.11
N GLU A 180 -1.81 -15.32 -11.66
CA GLU A 180 -2.04 -16.55 -12.44
C GLU A 180 -2.72 -16.25 -13.78
N HIS A 181 -3.74 -15.39 -13.78
CA HIS A 181 -4.39 -14.92 -15.01
C HIS A 181 -3.40 -14.20 -15.94
N LEU A 182 -2.55 -13.31 -15.41
CA LEU A 182 -1.53 -12.64 -16.22
C LEU A 182 -0.50 -13.61 -16.80
N ASP A 183 -0.08 -14.62 -16.04
CA ASP A 183 0.85 -15.63 -16.52
C ASP A 183 0.22 -16.47 -17.66
N ALA A 184 -1.10 -16.69 -17.62
CA ALA A 184 -1.86 -17.37 -18.68
C ALA A 184 -2.03 -16.52 -19.96
N ASP A 185 -2.20 -15.20 -19.82
CA ASP A 185 -2.44 -14.27 -20.95
C ASP A 185 -1.21 -14.12 -21.88
N ARG A 186 0.00 -14.44 -21.40
CA ARG A 186 1.30 -14.30 -22.10
C ARG A 186 1.61 -12.90 -22.64
N SER A 187 0.79 -11.91 -22.31
CA SER A 187 0.88 -10.53 -22.72
C SER A 187 1.86 -9.74 -21.84
N ARG A 188 2.22 -8.52 -22.27
CA ARG A 188 3.23 -7.69 -21.61
C ARG A 188 2.61 -6.68 -20.63
N HIS A 189 1.66 -7.11 -19.80
CA HIS A 189 1.01 -6.23 -18.80
C HIS A 189 1.84 -6.10 -17.51
N TYR A 190 3.09 -5.66 -17.64
CA TYR A 190 4.03 -5.61 -16.51
C TYR A 190 3.62 -4.65 -15.40
N ALA A 191 2.96 -3.54 -15.73
CA ALA A 191 2.44 -2.60 -14.72
C ALA A 191 1.37 -3.24 -13.82
N LEU A 192 0.43 -3.96 -14.43
CA LEU A 192 -0.60 -4.70 -13.69
C LEU A 192 0.01 -5.82 -12.85
N GLY A 193 0.98 -6.55 -13.41
CA GLY A 193 1.72 -7.60 -12.69
C GLY A 193 2.49 -7.05 -11.48
N ALA A 194 3.18 -5.92 -11.63
CA ALA A 194 3.87 -5.25 -10.52
C ALA A 194 2.91 -4.84 -9.41
N GLN A 195 1.74 -4.30 -9.77
CA GLN A 195 0.72 -3.88 -8.81
C GLN A 195 0.11 -5.06 -8.05
N LEU A 196 -0.27 -6.14 -8.75
CA LEU A 196 -0.80 -7.36 -8.13
C LEU A 196 0.23 -7.98 -7.18
N ALA A 197 1.48 -8.09 -7.61
CA ALA A 197 2.58 -8.60 -6.78
C ALA A 197 2.81 -7.75 -5.52
N ARG A 198 2.73 -6.42 -5.65
CA ARG A 198 2.81 -5.49 -4.52
C ARG A 198 1.66 -5.69 -3.53
N ILE A 199 0.43 -5.77 -4.03
CA ILE A 199 -0.77 -5.98 -3.20
C ILE A 199 -0.68 -7.31 -2.46
N ALA A 200 -0.30 -8.40 -3.14
CA ALA A 200 -0.12 -9.71 -2.54
C ALA A 200 0.96 -9.71 -1.45
N ALA A 201 2.10 -9.05 -1.70
CA ALA A 201 3.17 -8.92 -0.72
C ALA A 201 2.76 -8.05 0.50
N ASP A 202 2.03 -6.97 0.27
CA ASP A 202 1.54 -6.11 1.37
C ASP A 202 0.46 -6.81 2.20
N ALA A 203 -0.42 -7.59 1.58
CA ALA A 203 -1.38 -8.43 2.28
C ALA A 203 -0.67 -9.50 3.13
N ALA A 204 0.33 -10.19 2.57
CA ALA A 204 1.13 -11.17 3.31
C ALA A 204 1.88 -10.53 4.49
N ARG A 205 2.44 -9.32 4.32
CA ARG A 205 3.08 -8.58 5.42
C ARG A 205 2.08 -8.23 6.53
N ARG A 206 0.86 -7.81 6.19
CA ARG A 206 -0.20 -7.51 7.17
C ARG A 206 -0.62 -8.77 7.95
N LEU A 207 -0.67 -9.93 7.30
CA LEU A 207 -0.94 -11.20 7.96
C LEU A 207 0.20 -11.61 8.91
N ALA A 208 1.46 -11.45 8.50
CA ALA A 208 2.61 -11.66 9.37
C ALA A 208 2.57 -10.74 10.60
N GLN A 209 2.20 -9.47 10.41
CA GLN A 209 2.03 -8.55 11.53
C GLN A 209 0.88 -9.00 12.45
N ALA A 210 -0.28 -9.37 11.90
CA ALA A 210 -1.41 -9.84 12.71
C ALA A 210 -1.08 -11.10 13.52
N ALA A 211 -0.30 -12.02 12.95
CA ALA A 211 0.20 -13.20 13.67
C ALA A 211 1.16 -12.81 14.81
N SER A 212 2.00 -11.79 14.61
CA SER A 212 2.89 -11.27 15.66
C SER A 212 2.11 -10.53 16.75
N ASP A 213 1.12 -9.71 16.38
CA ASP A 213 0.29 -8.94 17.32
C ASP A 213 -0.51 -9.85 18.26
N ALA A 214 -0.88 -11.06 17.80
CA ALA A 214 -1.62 -12.05 18.59
C ALA A 214 -0.80 -12.67 19.75
N VAL A 215 0.52 -12.51 19.74
CA VAL A 215 1.44 -13.04 20.77
C VAL A 215 1.32 -12.26 22.08
N GLY A 216 1.11 -10.94 22.00
CA GLY A 216 1.12 -10.06 23.17
C GLY A 216 2.51 -9.86 23.79
N PRO A 217 2.62 -9.09 24.89
CA PRO A 217 3.91 -8.72 25.49
C PRO A 217 4.58 -9.84 26.30
N GLU A 218 3.79 -10.76 26.86
CA GLU A 218 4.27 -11.85 27.72
C GLU A 218 3.70 -13.19 27.24
N PRO A 219 4.17 -13.69 26.07
CA PRO A 219 3.63 -14.91 25.49
C PRO A 219 4.14 -16.16 26.20
N ASP A 220 3.29 -17.18 26.25
CA ASP A 220 3.76 -18.54 26.47
C ASP A 220 4.59 -19.04 25.27
N GLU A 221 5.46 -20.03 25.52
CA GLU A 221 6.37 -20.56 24.50
C GLU A 221 5.62 -21.15 23.29
N LEU A 222 4.47 -21.80 23.53
CA LEU A 222 3.70 -22.47 22.48
C LEU A 222 3.06 -21.45 21.53
N LEU A 223 2.52 -20.35 22.05
CA LEU A 223 1.93 -19.25 21.31
C LEU A 223 3.01 -18.55 20.48
N TYR A 224 4.19 -18.33 21.07
CA TYR A 224 5.33 -17.76 20.37
C TYR A 224 5.74 -18.65 19.17
N LEU A 225 5.91 -19.96 19.38
CA LEU A 225 6.28 -20.89 18.30
C LEU A 225 5.22 -20.97 17.20
N ARG A 226 3.92 -20.95 17.55
CA ARG A 226 2.82 -20.91 16.58
C ARG A 226 2.86 -19.63 15.74
N ALA A 227 3.03 -18.48 16.39
CA ALA A 227 3.14 -17.20 15.70
C ALA A 227 4.37 -17.17 14.79
N THR A 228 5.53 -17.67 15.23
CA THR A 228 6.74 -17.76 14.39
C THR A 228 6.49 -18.59 13.15
N ARG A 229 5.86 -19.77 13.28
CA ARG A 229 5.50 -20.61 12.12
C ARG A 229 4.60 -19.85 11.14
N ASP A 230 3.58 -19.17 11.63
CA ASP A 230 2.61 -18.47 10.79
C ASP A 230 3.25 -17.23 10.12
N VAL A 231 4.12 -16.49 10.84
CA VAL A 231 4.93 -15.39 10.31
C VAL A 231 5.86 -15.87 9.20
N VAL A 232 6.59 -16.96 9.40
CA VAL A 232 7.48 -17.54 8.40
C VAL A 232 6.70 -17.94 7.13
N ALA A 233 5.53 -18.56 7.28
CA ALA A 233 4.67 -18.90 6.15
C ALA A 233 4.25 -17.66 5.34
N HIS A 234 3.91 -16.56 6.01
CA HIS A 234 3.58 -15.31 5.34
C HIS A 234 4.81 -14.61 4.75
N LEU A 235 5.99 -14.71 5.36
CA LEU A 235 7.24 -14.18 4.80
C LEU A 235 7.65 -14.91 3.52
N HIS A 236 7.39 -16.22 3.41
CA HIS A 236 7.56 -16.94 2.13
C HIS A 236 6.73 -16.31 1.01
N ALA A 237 5.47 -15.97 1.29
CA ALA A 237 4.61 -15.28 0.33
C ALA A 237 5.10 -13.85 0.02
N VAL A 238 5.65 -13.12 1.01
CA VAL A 238 6.30 -11.83 0.77
C VAL A 238 7.48 -11.98 -0.19
N ALA A 239 8.39 -12.93 0.07
CA ALA A 239 9.57 -13.16 -0.75
C ALA A 239 9.18 -13.50 -2.21
N GLU A 240 8.24 -14.42 -2.40
CA GLU A 240 7.83 -14.84 -3.74
C GLU A 240 7.16 -13.69 -4.52
N ASN A 241 6.25 -12.95 -3.89
CA ASN A 241 5.58 -11.84 -4.56
C ASN A 241 6.54 -10.66 -4.81
N LYS A 242 7.48 -10.37 -3.91
CA LYS A 242 8.51 -9.34 -4.14
C LYS A 242 9.51 -9.72 -5.23
N ARG A 243 9.80 -11.01 -5.40
CA ARG A 243 10.57 -11.52 -6.56
C ARG A 243 9.83 -11.21 -7.87
N LYS A 244 8.52 -11.49 -7.94
CA LYS A 244 7.69 -11.15 -9.11
C LYS A 244 7.65 -9.64 -9.37
N GLU A 245 7.44 -8.83 -8.34
CA GLU A 245 7.47 -7.36 -8.44
C GLU A 245 8.81 -6.86 -9.00
N SER A 246 9.95 -7.32 -8.46
CA SER A 246 11.30 -6.99 -8.95
C SER A 246 11.46 -7.29 -10.45
N VAL A 247 10.97 -8.44 -10.92
CA VAL A 247 11.00 -8.81 -12.35
C VAL A 247 10.15 -7.85 -13.20
N TYR A 248 8.94 -7.52 -12.76
CA TYR A 248 8.08 -6.60 -13.52
C TYR A 248 8.63 -5.17 -13.55
N GLU A 249 9.12 -4.65 -12.42
CA GLU A 249 9.69 -3.29 -12.33
C GLU A 249 10.96 -3.15 -13.18
N LYS A 250 11.79 -4.19 -13.30
CA LYS A 250 12.91 -4.23 -14.25
C LYS A 250 12.43 -4.09 -15.69
N LYS A 251 11.36 -4.78 -16.07
CA LYS A 251 10.77 -4.68 -17.42
C LYS A 251 10.10 -3.34 -17.69
N LEU A 252 9.70 -2.61 -16.65
CA LEU A 252 9.16 -1.25 -16.72
C LEU A 252 10.24 -0.16 -16.70
N ASN A 253 11.53 -0.52 -16.67
CA ASN A 253 12.65 0.39 -16.50
C ASN A 253 12.53 1.25 -15.22
N GLN A 254 12.08 0.65 -14.12
CA GLN A 254 11.96 1.27 -12.80
C GLN A 254 13.02 0.70 -11.84
N PRO A 255 14.31 1.05 -12.00
CA PRO A 255 15.41 0.40 -11.29
C PRO A 255 15.35 0.57 -9.77
N LEU A 256 14.93 1.74 -9.27
CA LEU A 256 14.81 1.99 -7.83
C LEU A 256 13.70 1.15 -7.20
N THR A 257 12.55 1.05 -7.85
CA THR A 257 11.44 0.22 -7.37
C THR A 257 11.79 -1.26 -7.43
N ALA A 258 12.51 -1.69 -8.48
CA ALA A 258 13.04 -3.04 -8.57
C ALA A 258 14.04 -3.35 -7.45
N ALA A 259 14.95 -2.43 -7.14
CA ALA A 259 15.90 -2.57 -6.03
C ALA A 259 15.18 -2.65 -4.67
N ALA A 260 14.16 -1.81 -4.44
CA ALA A 260 13.36 -1.87 -3.23
C ALA A 260 12.58 -3.19 -3.09
N ALA A 261 12.04 -3.72 -4.20
CA ALA A 261 11.40 -5.03 -4.21
C ALA A 261 12.42 -6.15 -3.93
N GLU A 262 13.61 -6.07 -4.53
CA GLU A 262 14.71 -7.01 -4.31
C GLU A 262 15.20 -7.01 -2.85
N TYR A 263 15.36 -5.85 -2.24
CA TYR A 263 15.64 -5.71 -0.81
C TYR A 263 14.61 -6.42 0.06
N HIS A 264 13.32 -6.15 -0.18
CA HIS A 264 12.25 -6.78 0.59
C HIS A 264 12.20 -8.30 0.39
N ARG A 265 12.53 -8.80 -0.80
CA ARG A 265 12.66 -10.22 -1.08
C ARG A 265 13.83 -10.84 -0.30
N ALA A 266 15.03 -10.27 -0.43
CA ALA A 266 16.24 -10.77 0.21
C ALA A 266 16.11 -10.75 1.73
N ARG A 267 15.59 -9.66 2.30
CA ARG A 267 15.30 -9.56 3.73
C ARG A 267 14.29 -10.62 4.16
N ALA A 268 13.18 -10.81 3.45
CA ALA A 268 12.21 -11.84 3.82
C ALA A 268 12.83 -13.25 3.83
N GLN A 269 13.75 -13.55 2.91
CA GLN A 269 14.49 -14.82 2.91
C GLN A 269 15.43 -14.96 4.11
N ALA A 270 16.20 -13.93 4.42
CA ALA A 270 17.05 -13.90 5.60
C ALA A 270 16.24 -14.17 6.89
N LEU A 271 15.08 -13.54 7.02
CA LEU A 271 14.17 -13.74 8.15
C LEU A 271 13.56 -15.15 8.24
N ILE A 272 13.29 -15.78 7.09
CA ILE A 272 12.81 -17.18 7.04
C ILE A 272 13.90 -18.15 7.51
N GLN A 273 15.15 -17.84 7.18
CA GLN A 273 16.32 -18.69 7.45
C GLN A 273 16.98 -18.39 8.80
N ASP A 274 16.52 -17.34 9.50
CA ASP A 274 17.17 -16.78 10.68
C ASP A 274 18.65 -16.42 10.44
N ASP A 275 18.94 -15.93 9.22
CA ASP A 275 20.29 -15.60 8.75
C ASP A 275 20.56 -14.11 8.93
N VAL A 276 21.22 -13.77 10.05
CA VAL A 276 21.56 -12.39 10.40
C VAL A 276 22.52 -11.74 9.38
N PRO A 277 23.65 -12.37 8.98
CA PRO A 277 24.50 -11.86 7.90
C PRO A 277 23.71 -11.53 6.62
N ALA A 278 22.80 -12.42 6.19
CA ALA A 278 22.00 -12.17 4.99
C ALA A 278 21.01 -10.97 5.16
N GLU A 279 20.49 -10.71 6.37
CA GLU A 279 19.67 -9.53 6.63
C GLU A 279 20.51 -8.24 6.53
N ILE A 280 21.74 -8.26 7.06
CA ILE A 280 22.70 -7.15 6.99
C ILE A 280 23.10 -6.89 5.53
N ASP A 281 23.50 -7.93 4.78
CA ASP A 281 23.87 -7.84 3.37
C ASP A 281 22.75 -7.25 2.51
N ALA A 282 21.51 -7.66 2.75
CA ALA A 282 20.35 -7.10 2.06
C ALA A 282 20.21 -5.59 2.34
N ALA A 283 20.42 -5.15 3.59
CA ALA A 283 20.37 -3.74 3.96
C ALA A 283 21.51 -2.94 3.30
N LEU A 284 22.75 -3.42 3.38
CA LEU A 284 23.91 -2.78 2.75
C LEU A 284 23.75 -2.68 1.22
N ALA A 285 23.32 -3.76 0.56
CA ALA A 285 23.11 -3.76 -0.89
C ALA A 285 22.09 -2.70 -1.34
N MET A 286 20.98 -2.55 -0.60
CA MET A 286 19.98 -1.52 -0.90
C MET A 286 20.51 -0.11 -0.62
N ALA A 287 21.21 0.08 0.51
CA ALA A 287 21.79 1.36 0.87
C ALA A 287 22.80 1.85 -0.17
N ARG A 288 23.72 0.98 -0.59
CA ARG A 288 24.66 1.22 -1.71
C ARG A 288 23.91 1.62 -2.98
N THR A 289 22.88 0.87 -3.37
CA THR A 289 22.07 1.16 -4.57
C THR A 289 21.39 2.53 -4.52
N LEU A 290 20.86 2.92 -3.36
CA LEU A 290 20.23 4.23 -3.17
C LEU A 290 21.27 5.36 -3.22
N VAL A 291 22.42 5.19 -2.56
CA VAL A 291 23.51 6.16 -2.57
C VAL A 291 24.07 6.33 -3.99
N ASP A 292 24.30 5.24 -4.72
CA ASP A 292 24.73 5.28 -6.13
C ASP A 292 23.73 6.02 -7.01
N SER A 293 22.43 5.79 -6.78
CA SER A 293 21.38 6.48 -7.51
C SER A 293 21.34 7.98 -7.19
N ALA A 294 21.55 8.36 -5.93
CA ALA A 294 21.66 9.75 -5.52
C ALA A 294 22.90 10.43 -6.13
N ASN A 295 24.06 9.74 -6.13
CA ASN A 295 25.29 10.24 -6.76
C ASN A 295 25.13 10.43 -8.27
N ALA A 296 24.31 9.61 -8.92
CA ALA A 296 23.93 9.77 -10.33
C ALA A 296 22.93 10.91 -10.58
N GLY A 297 22.62 11.73 -9.56
CA GLY A 297 21.72 12.88 -9.66
C GLY A 297 20.23 12.53 -9.65
N LYS A 298 19.85 11.30 -9.27
CA LYS A 298 18.44 10.92 -9.18
C LYS A 298 17.86 11.30 -7.82
N THR A 299 16.69 11.93 -7.83
CA THR A 299 15.92 12.19 -6.61
C THR A 299 15.38 10.87 -6.04
N LEU A 300 15.68 10.59 -4.77
CA LEU A 300 15.19 9.40 -4.09
C LEU A 300 13.80 9.67 -3.50
N PRO A 301 12.77 8.84 -3.80
CA PRO A 301 11.42 9.08 -3.27
C PRO A 301 11.37 8.96 -1.73
N PRO A 302 10.80 9.93 -0.98
CA PRO A 302 10.65 9.87 0.48
C PRO A 302 9.95 8.59 0.97
N ARG A 303 8.93 8.13 0.22
CA ARG A 303 8.20 6.88 0.48
C ARG A 303 9.07 5.62 0.51
N ILE A 304 10.24 5.63 -0.13
CA ILE A 304 11.23 4.54 -0.08
C ILE A 304 12.28 4.86 0.99
N LEU A 305 12.78 6.09 0.99
CA LEU A 305 13.91 6.51 1.81
C LEU A 305 13.59 6.47 3.31
N ILE A 306 12.46 7.04 3.74
CA ILE A 306 12.11 7.15 5.16
C ILE A 306 11.93 5.76 5.80
N PRO A 307 11.12 4.84 5.23
CA PRO A 307 10.97 3.51 5.81
C PRO A 307 12.24 2.66 5.70
N PHE A 308 13.13 2.95 4.74
CA PHE A 308 14.38 2.23 4.58
C PHE A 308 15.43 2.66 5.61
N VAL A 309 15.68 3.97 5.77
CA VAL A 309 16.62 4.49 6.78
C VAL A 309 16.20 4.06 8.19
N THR A 310 14.89 4.09 8.47
CA THR A 310 14.36 3.56 9.75
C THR A 310 14.76 2.09 10.00
N ARG A 311 14.67 1.25 8.96
CA ARG A 311 15.08 -0.17 9.06
C ARG A 311 16.59 -0.31 9.17
N LEU A 312 17.35 0.53 8.48
CA LEU A 312 18.82 0.54 8.56
C LEU A 312 19.27 0.85 10.00
N CYS A 313 18.69 1.86 10.65
CA CYS A 313 18.88 2.16 12.06
C CYS A 313 18.50 0.97 12.95
N GLY A 314 17.39 0.29 12.65
CA GLY A 314 16.96 -0.90 13.36
C GLY A 314 17.93 -2.07 13.26
N THR A 315 18.44 -2.36 12.06
CA THR A 315 19.46 -3.38 11.81
C THR A 315 20.74 -3.06 12.56
N GLN A 316 21.21 -1.80 12.51
CA GLN A 316 22.40 -1.36 13.21
C GLN A 316 22.26 -1.49 14.73
N LEU A 317 21.12 -1.07 15.28
CA LEU A 317 20.85 -1.17 16.71
C LEU A 317 20.71 -2.62 17.19
N ALA A 318 20.12 -3.50 16.37
CA ALA A 318 19.90 -4.90 16.69
C ALA A 318 21.20 -5.72 16.65
N TYR A 319 22.06 -5.45 15.66
CA TYR A 319 23.22 -6.29 15.35
C TYR A 319 24.57 -5.57 15.52
N ARG A 320 24.61 -4.53 16.36
CA ARG A 320 25.81 -3.68 16.57
C ARG A 320 27.10 -4.48 16.73
N GLN A 321 27.11 -5.50 17.59
CA GLN A 321 28.31 -6.30 17.83
C GLN A 321 28.79 -7.02 16.56
N ILE A 322 27.86 -7.63 15.81
CA ILE A 322 28.18 -8.37 14.58
C ILE A 322 28.72 -7.41 13.51
N LEU A 323 28.12 -6.22 13.38
CA LEU A 323 28.58 -5.19 12.45
C LEU A 323 29.99 -4.68 12.80
N GLN A 324 30.28 -4.53 14.09
CA GLN A 324 31.61 -4.13 14.56
C GLN A 324 32.65 -5.22 14.30
N ASP A 325 32.30 -6.49 14.58
CA ASP A 325 33.20 -7.63 14.38
C ASP A 325 33.55 -7.84 12.90
N ASN A 326 32.61 -7.52 11.98
CA ASN A 326 32.81 -7.64 10.53
C ASN A 326 33.39 -6.37 9.87
N GLY A 327 33.45 -5.24 10.59
CA GLY A 327 33.87 -3.95 10.03
C GLY A 327 32.81 -3.24 9.17
N ASP A 328 31.56 -3.71 9.19
CA ASP A 328 30.45 -3.15 8.41
C ASP A 328 29.80 -1.92 9.08
N ASP A 329 30.04 -1.69 10.38
CA ASP A 329 29.41 -0.60 11.16
C ASP A 329 29.79 0.80 10.64
N GLU A 330 31.05 0.99 10.23
CA GLU A 330 31.55 2.26 9.68
C GLU A 330 30.91 2.55 8.31
N GLU A 331 30.84 1.53 7.44
CA GLU A 331 30.19 1.68 6.14
C GLU A 331 28.70 1.98 6.28
N LEU A 332 28.00 1.27 7.17
CA LEU A 332 26.57 1.47 7.40
C LEU A 332 26.30 2.89 7.90
N THR A 333 27.14 3.40 8.80
CA THR A 333 27.10 4.78 9.30
C THR A 333 27.26 5.78 8.16
N GLU A 334 28.28 5.63 7.31
CA GLU A 334 28.49 6.51 6.16
C GLU A 334 27.28 6.50 5.21
N LEU A 335 26.79 5.32 4.84
CA LEU A 335 25.66 5.16 3.92
C LEU A 335 24.40 5.84 4.47
N ARG A 336 24.11 5.64 5.75
CA ARG A 336 22.94 6.21 6.42
C ARG A 336 22.98 7.73 6.46
N ASP A 337 24.14 8.32 6.77
CA ASP A 337 24.30 9.77 6.83
C ASP A 337 24.15 10.40 5.44
N ARG A 338 24.72 9.78 4.40
CA ARG A 338 24.52 10.22 3.01
C ARG A 338 23.07 10.14 2.55
N LEU A 339 22.34 9.12 2.98
CA LEU A 339 20.91 8.99 2.70
C LEU A 339 20.07 10.05 3.43
N LEU A 340 20.42 10.39 4.68
CA LEU A 340 19.78 11.48 5.41
C LEU A 340 20.04 12.83 4.74
N ASP A 341 21.27 13.10 4.31
CA ASP A 341 21.61 14.33 3.60
C ASP A 341 20.88 14.45 2.26
N ASN A 342 20.71 13.33 1.55
CA ASN A 342 19.86 13.31 0.36
C ASN A 342 18.40 13.66 0.67
N LEU A 343 17.84 13.18 1.80
CA LEU A 343 16.49 13.54 2.22
C LEU A 343 16.38 15.02 2.59
N ARG A 344 17.37 15.56 3.31
CA ARG A 344 17.43 16.98 3.71
C ARG A 344 17.52 17.93 2.52
N ALA A 345 18.18 17.51 1.45
CA ALA A 345 18.30 18.28 0.21
C ALA A 345 16.98 18.36 -0.58
N GLN A 346 15.92 17.65 -0.17
CA GLN A 346 14.61 17.70 -0.84
C GLN A 346 13.76 18.83 -0.25
N ASP A 347 13.43 19.84 -1.08
CA ASP A 347 12.57 20.97 -0.72
C ASP A 347 11.08 20.57 -0.61
N SER A 348 10.76 19.62 0.26
CA SER A 348 9.38 19.23 0.56
C SER A 348 9.12 19.18 2.06
N THR A 349 7.92 19.60 2.47
CA THR A 349 7.51 19.58 3.88
C THR A 349 7.50 18.17 4.47
N GLU A 350 7.17 17.15 3.66
CA GLU A 350 7.24 15.73 4.06
C GLU A 350 8.68 15.30 4.38
N ALA A 351 9.67 15.74 3.60
CA ALA A 351 11.07 15.46 3.85
C ALA A 351 11.62 16.23 5.07
N ALA A 352 11.14 17.44 5.34
CA ALA A 352 11.60 18.25 6.48
C ALA A 352 11.27 17.60 7.84
N THR A 353 10.02 17.23 8.10
CA THR A 353 9.66 16.57 9.39
C THR A 353 10.30 15.20 9.52
N ALA A 354 10.33 14.42 8.43
CA ALA A 354 10.92 13.08 8.47
C ALA A 354 12.44 13.12 8.67
N SER A 355 13.15 14.06 8.03
CA SER A 355 14.60 14.21 8.18
C SER A 355 15.00 14.59 9.60
N ARG A 356 14.20 15.41 10.30
CA ARG A 356 14.42 15.71 11.73
C ARG A 356 14.30 14.46 12.60
N GLY A 357 13.19 13.73 12.48
CA GLY A 357 12.99 12.50 13.26
C GLY A 357 14.05 11.44 12.97
N LEU A 358 14.46 11.27 11.70
CA LEU A 358 15.53 10.35 11.33
C LEU A 358 16.90 10.82 11.84
N ALA A 359 17.20 12.12 11.81
CA ALA A 359 18.44 12.66 12.36
C ALA A 359 18.54 12.38 13.87
N THR A 360 17.46 12.63 14.62
CA THR A 360 17.39 12.30 16.05
C THR A 360 17.55 10.80 16.30
N MET A 361 16.93 9.96 15.47
CA MET A 361 17.09 8.51 15.56
C MET A 361 18.55 8.09 15.34
N ILE A 362 19.21 8.66 14.34
CA ILE A 362 20.62 8.43 14.01
C ILE A 362 21.52 8.82 15.18
N THR A 363 21.34 10.03 15.72
CA THR A 363 22.08 10.49 16.90
C THR A 363 21.91 9.54 18.09
N LEU A 364 20.70 9.03 18.33
CA LEU A 364 20.47 8.07 19.41
C LEU A 364 21.02 6.67 19.13
N VAL A 365 21.08 6.26 17.86
CA VAL A 365 21.76 5.02 17.47
C VAL A 365 23.25 5.15 17.71
N ASP A 366 23.92 6.20 17.24
CA ASP A 366 25.38 6.34 17.37
C ASP A 366 25.84 6.54 18.83
N ARG A 367 24.91 6.91 19.70
CA ARG A 367 25.16 7.10 21.12
C ARG A 367 25.60 5.79 21.79
N ASN A 368 26.65 5.90 22.60
CA ASN A 368 26.99 4.89 23.59
C ASN A 368 26.02 4.98 24.77
N SER A 369 25.45 3.85 25.20
CA SER A 369 24.56 3.81 26.36
C SER A 369 25.21 4.48 27.58
N GLY A 370 24.51 5.40 28.23
CA GLY A 370 25.01 6.16 29.37
C GLY A 370 25.82 7.43 29.04
N ASP A 371 26.09 7.73 27.77
CA ASP A 371 26.66 9.03 27.35
C ASP A 371 25.53 10.00 26.98
N ILE A 372 25.27 10.98 27.85
CA ILE A 372 24.26 12.04 27.63
C ILE A 372 24.93 13.37 27.24
N THR A 373 26.26 13.44 27.22
CA THR A 373 26.98 14.70 26.95
C THR A 373 26.84 15.16 25.50
N SER A 374 26.60 14.23 24.58
CA SER A 374 26.27 14.48 23.18
C SER A 374 24.79 14.83 22.94
N ALA A 375 23.93 14.78 23.96
CA ALA A 375 22.48 14.97 23.85
C ALA A 375 22.01 16.44 23.89
N SER A 376 22.92 17.41 24.04
CA SER A 376 22.60 18.85 24.09
C SER A 376 21.93 19.40 22.82
N ALA A 377 21.86 18.61 21.74
CA ALA A 377 21.22 18.97 20.48
C ALA A 377 19.85 18.30 20.24
N LEU A 378 19.35 17.48 21.18
CA LEU A 378 18.07 16.78 21.01
C LEU A 378 16.90 17.63 21.48
N HIS A 379 16.10 18.11 20.53
CA HIS A 379 14.86 18.82 20.83
C HIS A 379 13.75 17.86 21.27
N LEU A 380 13.05 18.20 22.35
CA LEU A 380 11.95 17.38 22.89
C LEU A 380 10.86 17.03 21.84
N PRO A 381 10.44 17.94 20.93
CA PRO A 381 9.53 17.58 19.84
C PRO A 381 10.05 16.48 18.91
N ASP A 382 11.36 16.34 18.72
CA ASP A 382 11.92 15.31 17.84
C ASP A 382 11.90 13.93 18.49
N LEU A 383 12.00 13.86 19.82
CA LEU A 383 11.80 12.62 20.58
C LEU A 383 10.36 12.09 20.46
N ILE A 384 9.37 12.99 20.37
CA ILE A 384 7.97 12.62 20.10
C ILE A 384 7.84 11.95 18.73
N LEU A 385 8.57 12.43 17.72
CA LEU A 385 8.54 11.86 16.37
C LEU A 385 9.00 10.40 16.37
N LEU A 386 9.94 10.02 17.24
CA LEU A 386 10.44 8.64 17.36
C LEU A 386 9.33 7.61 17.64
N THR A 387 8.26 8.02 18.33
CA THR A 387 7.14 7.12 18.63
C THR A 387 6.45 6.59 17.37
N GLY A 388 6.56 7.31 16.24
CA GLY A 388 6.04 6.91 14.93
C GLY A 388 6.91 5.89 14.17
N TYR A 389 8.13 5.61 14.62
CA TYR A 389 9.10 4.77 13.90
C TYR A 389 9.15 3.31 14.38
N GLY A 390 8.05 2.81 14.93
CA GLY A 390 7.89 1.41 15.34
C GLY A 390 8.87 0.99 16.44
N VAL A 391 9.26 -0.29 16.48
CA VAL A 391 10.09 -0.87 17.55
C VAL A 391 11.41 -0.11 17.78
N VAL A 392 12.07 0.36 16.71
CA VAL A 392 13.37 1.05 16.81
C VAL A 392 13.25 2.35 17.56
N GLY A 393 12.30 3.21 17.16
CA GLY A 393 12.08 4.50 17.81
C GLY A 393 11.60 4.35 19.26
N GLN A 394 10.79 3.33 19.54
CA GLN A 394 10.30 3.03 20.89
C GLN A 394 11.43 2.59 21.83
N VAL A 395 12.35 1.71 21.36
CA VAL A 395 13.52 1.29 22.13
C VAL A 395 14.50 2.44 22.36
N LEU A 396 14.82 3.22 21.33
CA LEU A 396 15.73 4.36 21.46
C LEU A 396 15.21 5.42 22.43
N LEU A 397 13.90 5.71 22.38
CA LEU A 397 13.27 6.63 23.31
C LEU A 397 13.30 6.08 24.75
N ALA A 398 12.99 4.79 24.94
CA ALA A 398 13.06 4.16 26.25
C ALA A 398 14.47 4.17 26.84
N ASP A 399 15.48 3.79 26.04
CA ASP A 399 16.89 3.84 26.42
C ASP A 399 17.32 5.26 26.80
N PHE A 400 16.90 6.26 26.03
CA PHE A 400 17.21 7.66 26.31
C PHE A 400 16.61 8.14 27.65
N LEU A 401 15.33 7.85 27.89
CA LEU A 401 14.64 8.23 29.14
C LEU A 401 15.25 7.51 30.36
N ARG A 402 15.59 6.23 30.22
CA ARG A 402 16.27 5.46 31.27
C ARG A 402 17.64 6.06 31.59
N ASP A 403 18.45 6.34 30.57
CA ASP A 403 19.78 6.89 30.76
C ASP A 403 19.71 8.27 31.46
N ILE A 404 18.76 9.14 31.08
CA ILE A 404 18.53 10.41 31.78
C ILE A 404 18.22 10.19 33.26
N ALA A 405 17.35 9.24 33.59
CA ALA A 405 17.03 8.93 34.99
C ALA A 405 18.28 8.51 35.77
N ASP A 406 19.10 7.64 35.19
CA ASP A 406 20.31 7.10 35.83
C ASP A 406 21.42 8.17 35.99
N VAL A 407 21.55 9.08 35.01
CA VAL A 407 22.47 10.23 35.12
C VAL A 407 21.96 11.25 36.14
N ASN A 408 20.65 11.43 36.27
CA ASN A 408 20.11 12.35 37.28
C ASN A 408 20.41 11.87 38.70
N ASP A 409 20.27 10.56 38.94
CA ASP A 409 20.59 9.95 40.24
C ASP A 409 22.08 10.04 40.58
N SER A 410 22.96 9.91 39.57
CA SER A 410 24.41 9.88 39.77
C SER A 410 25.08 11.26 39.70
N ARG A 411 24.54 12.19 38.89
CA ARG A 411 25.12 13.51 38.56
C ARG A 411 24.03 14.57 38.25
N PRO A 412 23.24 15.00 39.26
CA PRO A 412 22.11 15.92 39.03
C PRO A 412 22.51 17.30 38.47
N ALA A 413 23.74 17.74 38.71
CA ALA A 413 24.25 19.02 38.19
C ALA A 413 24.42 19.02 36.66
N ASP A 414 24.67 17.85 36.04
CA ASP A 414 24.93 17.74 34.60
C ASP A 414 23.63 17.89 33.78
N ILE A 415 22.49 17.43 34.31
CA ILE A 415 21.19 17.58 33.65
C ILE A 415 20.66 19.00 33.74
N GLY A 416 20.87 19.67 34.89
CA GLY A 416 20.53 21.09 35.03
C GLY A 416 21.29 22.01 34.07
N ALA A 417 22.45 21.56 33.55
CA ALA A 417 23.19 22.26 32.51
C ALA A 417 22.67 21.94 31.08
N LEU A 418 22.23 20.72 30.83
CA LEU A 418 21.64 20.29 29.54
C LEU A 418 20.23 20.87 29.31
N TYR A 419 19.45 20.97 30.38
CA TYR A 419 18.12 21.57 30.40
C TYR A 419 18.07 22.60 31.53
N PRO A 420 18.51 23.85 31.31
CA PRO A 420 18.50 24.90 32.32
C PRO A 420 17.09 25.01 32.92
N THR A 421 17.02 24.74 34.21
CA THR A 421 15.79 24.61 35.00
C THR A 421 14.97 25.89 34.95
N THR A 422 14.07 25.98 33.99
CA THR A 422 12.79 26.64 34.27
C THR A 422 12.02 25.74 35.23
N ALA A 423 11.26 26.31 36.17
CA ALA A 423 10.44 25.60 37.17
C ALA A 423 9.36 24.64 36.57
N LEU A 424 9.42 24.42 35.26
CA LEU A 424 8.54 23.67 34.38
C LEU A 424 8.95 22.20 34.19
N PHE A 425 10.17 21.81 34.59
CA PHE A 425 10.69 20.44 34.48
C PHE A 425 11.02 19.82 35.85
N ASN A 426 10.08 19.83 36.81
CA ASN A 426 10.16 18.94 37.98
C ASN A 426 9.90 17.47 37.57
N VAL A 427 10.52 17.01 36.47
CA VAL A 427 10.49 15.63 36.01
C VAL A 427 11.55 14.90 36.81
N THR A 428 11.10 14.07 37.75
CA THR A 428 12.00 13.29 38.60
C THR A 428 12.44 12.01 37.89
N PRO A 429 13.52 11.36 38.34
CA PRO A 429 13.89 10.01 37.89
C PRO A 429 12.71 9.02 38.04
N SER A 430 11.92 9.19 39.11
CA SER A 430 10.69 8.43 39.37
C SER A 430 9.57 8.67 38.34
N ASP A 431 9.62 9.74 37.54
CA ASP A 431 8.72 9.96 36.41
C ASP A 431 9.23 9.35 35.10
N LEU A 432 10.56 9.38 34.91
CA LEU A 432 11.23 8.92 33.69
C LEU A 432 11.27 7.39 33.59
N ARG A 433 11.51 6.70 34.70
CA ARG A 433 11.61 5.23 34.72
C ARG A 433 10.29 4.55 34.33
N PRO A 434 9.12 4.92 34.90
CA PRO A 434 7.84 4.39 34.45
C PRO A 434 7.56 4.66 32.96
N ALA A 435 7.93 5.85 32.46
CA ALA A 435 7.77 6.19 31.06
C ALA A 435 8.62 5.28 30.16
N ALA A 436 9.90 5.09 30.48
CA ALA A 436 10.79 4.19 29.77
C ALA A 436 10.26 2.75 29.75
N MET A 437 9.77 2.24 30.90
CA MET A 437 9.14 0.92 30.98
C MET A 437 7.95 0.75 30.04
N GLU A 438 7.12 1.78 29.92
CA GLU A 438 5.95 1.75 29.04
C GLU A 438 6.34 1.80 27.55
N TYR A 439 7.38 2.55 27.20
CA TYR A 439 7.94 2.53 25.85
C TYR A 439 8.59 1.17 25.53
N TYR A 440 9.31 0.54 26.46
CA TYR A 440 9.78 -0.85 26.29
C TYR A 440 8.63 -1.84 26.13
N ARG A 441 7.55 -1.71 26.91
CA ARG A 441 6.34 -2.53 26.76
C ARG A 441 5.69 -2.33 25.39
N THR A 442 5.65 -1.09 24.92
CA THR A 442 5.05 -0.73 23.62
C THR A 442 5.90 -1.22 22.45
N ALA A 443 7.23 -1.15 22.55
CA ALA A 443 8.15 -1.68 21.54
C ALA A 443 7.87 -3.15 21.21
N GLN A 444 7.52 -3.96 22.21
CA GLN A 444 7.21 -5.38 22.07
C GLN A 444 5.96 -5.64 21.21
N ARG A 445 4.99 -4.72 21.20
CA ARG A 445 3.75 -4.85 20.43
C ARG A 445 3.92 -4.60 18.93
N PHE A 446 5.00 -3.94 18.53
CA PHE A 446 5.21 -3.50 17.15
C PHE A 446 6.30 -4.31 16.42
N ALA A 447 6.78 -5.38 17.03
CA ALA A 447 7.85 -6.20 16.49
C ALA A 447 7.30 -7.47 15.83
N LEU A 448 7.90 -7.84 14.70
CA LEU A 448 7.80 -9.21 14.22
C LEU A 448 8.53 -10.12 15.21
N VAL A 449 8.09 -11.37 15.31
CA VAL A 449 8.75 -12.42 16.12
C VAL A 449 10.03 -12.97 15.49
N VAL A 450 10.51 -12.39 14.38
CA VAL A 450 11.79 -12.75 13.71
C VAL A 450 12.65 -11.53 13.34
N GLY A 451 13.96 -11.73 13.21
CA GLY A 451 14.96 -10.77 12.75
C GLY A 451 15.24 -9.59 13.66
N SER A 452 15.73 -8.51 13.08
CA SER A 452 16.14 -7.28 13.78
C SER A 452 15.05 -6.74 14.73
N ALA A 453 13.78 -6.78 14.31
CA ALA A 453 12.66 -6.37 15.15
C ALA A 453 12.47 -7.25 16.39
N ALA A 454 12.64 -8.58 16.24
CA ALA A 454 12.53 -9.52 17.35
C ALA A 454 13.69 -9.37 18.34
N VAL A 455 14.90 -9.14 17.83
CA VAL A 455 16.08 -8.86 18.66
C VAL A 455 15.86 -7.59 19.49
N LEU A 456 15.36 -6.51 18.87
CA LEU A 456 15.03 -5.28 19.58
C LEU A 456 13.91 -5.47 20.60
N ALA A 457 12.87 -6.25 20.28
CA ALA A 457 11.82 -6.58 21.24
C ALA A 457 12.32 -7.46 22.40
N SER A 458 13.27 -8.37 22.15
CA SER A 458 13.93 -9.15 23.19
C SER A 458 14.76 -8.26 24.11
N ARG A 459 15.56 -7.36 23.52
CA ARG A 459 16.31 -6.33 24.27
C ARG A 459 15.39 -5.44 25.10
N ALA A 460 14.24 -5.02 24.55
CA ALA A 460 13.25 -4.23 25.28
C ALA A 460 12.65 -5.01 26.46
N ARG A 461 12.38 -6.32 26.30
CA ARG A 461 11.92 -7.19 27.39
C ARG A 461 12.95 -7.29 28.49
N GLN A 462 14.21 -7.55 28.13
CA GLN A 462 15.31 -7.65 29.08
C GLN A 462 15.52 -6.33 29.84
N ALA A 463 15.60 -5.20 29.13
CA ALA A 463 15.78 -3.88 29.75
C ALA A 463 14.61 -3.52 30.69
N ARG A 464 13.37 -3.83 30.30
CA ARG A 464 12.19 -3.66 31.17
C ARG A 464 12.30 -4.52 32.43
N GLN A 465 12.72 -5.78 32.30
CA GLN A 465 12.86 -6.70 33.42
C GLN A 465 13.96 -6.24 34.39
N GLU A 466 15.12 -5.84 33.86
CA GLU A 466 16.22 -5.26 34.65
C GLU A 466 15.78 -4.00 35.41
N MET A 467 14.95 -3.16 34.79
CA MET A 467 14.37 -2.01 35.47
C MET A 467 13.41 -2.43 36.59
N ILE A 468 12.52 -3.39 36.34
CA ILE A 468 11.58 -3.91 37.35
C ILE A 468 12.32 -4.44 38.58
N GLU A 469 13.41 -5.17 38.37
CA GLU A 469 14.24 -5.72 39.45
C GLU A 469 14.96 -4.65 40.29
N ARG A 470 15.13 -3.44 39.74
CA ARG A 470 15.80 -2.30 40.39
C ARG A 470 14.83 -1.25 40.95
N LEU A 471 13.52 -1.38 40.72
CA LEU A 471 12.55 -0.39 41.20
C LEU A 471 12.40 -0.46 42.72
N GLU A 472 12.57 0.69 43.37
CA GLU A 472 12.13 0.91 44.74
C GLU A 472 10.58 0.92 44.78
N PRO A 473 9.94 0.55 45.91
CA PRO A 473 8.47 0.53 46.02
C PRO A 473 7.80 1.87 45.69
N GLU A 474 8.49 2.98 45.91
CA GLU A 474 8.02 4.34 45.63
C GLU A 474 8.01 4.68 44.11
N ASP A 475 8.82 3.98 43.32
CA ASP A 475 8.89 4.12 41.85
C ASP A 475 7.89 3.19 41.12
N SER A 476 7.09 2.40 41.85
CA SER A 476 6.09 1.48 41.29
C SER A 476 4.81 2.15 40.80
N GLU A 477 4.73 3.49 40.87
CA GLU A 477 3.59 4.25 40.36
C GLU A 477 3.39 4.00 38.85
N GLN A 478 2.12 3.90 38.45
CA GLN A 478 1.78 3.82 37.03
C GLN A 478 2.38 5.02 36.29
N PRO A 479 2.91 4.83 35.07
CA PRO A 479 3.48 5.94 34.32
C PRO A 479 2.44 7.04 34.21
N LYS A 480 2.84 8.26 34.62
CA LYS A 480 1.93 9.39 34.58
C LYS A 480 1.43 9.56 33.13
N PRO A 481 0.13 9.80 32.90
CA PRO A 481 -0.43 9.87 31.54
C PRO A 481 0.22 10.89 30.61
N TRP A 482 0.98 11.85 31.15
CA TRP A 482 1.73 12.84 30.39
C TRP A 482 3.12 12.36 29.94
N ALA A 483 3.66 11.28 30.52
CA ALA A 483 4.98 10.76 30.18
C ALA A 483 4.93 9.73 29.02
N VAL A 484 3.73 9.28 28.64
CA VAL A 484 3.52 8.21 27.65
C VAL A 484 2.60 8.68 26.52
N LEU A 485 3.11 8.63 25.29
CA LEU A 485 2.34 8.84 24.08
C LEU A 485 1.70 7.53 23.61
N HIS A 486 0.39 7.36 23.82
CA HIS A 486 -0.30 6.13 23.41
C HIS A 486 -0.74 6.18 21.94
N GLN A 487 -0.24 5.25 21.12
CA GLN A 487 -0.69 4.96 19.74
C GLN A 487 -0.57 6.11 18.72
N GLY A 488 0.36 7.05 18.90
CA GLY A 488 0.51 8.20 17.99
C GLY A 488 -0.70 9.15 18.00
N LYS A 489 -1.70 8.89 18.85
CA LYS A 489 -2.71 9.88 19.20
C LYS A 489 -2.04 10.80 20.19
N LEU A 490 -1.63 11.94 19.69
CA LEU A 490 -1.35 13.10 20.50
C LEU A 490 -2.52 13.27 21.45
N ASN A 491 -2.30 12.91 22.71
CA ASN A 491 -3.28 13.15 23.74
C ASN A 491 -3.55 14.66 23.67
N THR A 492 -4.76 15.05 23.29
CA THR A 492 -5.13 16.46 23.25
C THR A 492 -4.97 17.07 24.64
N ALA A 493 -5.01 16.26 25.71
CA ALA A 493 -4.59 16.65 27.05
C ALA A 493 -3.07 16.78 27.23
N LEU A 494 -2.21 16.14 26.45
CA LEU A 494 -0.74 16.31 26.44
C LEU A 494 -0.31 17.54 25.66
N VAL A 495 -0.93 17.86 24.52
CA VAL A 495 -0.71 19.18 23.87
C VAL A 495 -1.31 20.26 24.73
N ASN A 496 -2.51 20.06 25.28
CA ASN A 496 -3.06 21.04 26.20
C ASN A 496 -2.26 21.10 27.51
N GLN A 497 -1.68 20.05 28.07
CA GLN A 497 -0.86 20.13 29.30
C GLN A 497 0.58 20.57 29.05
N LEU A 498 1.20 20.22 27.92
CA LEU A 498 2.49 20.81 27.52
C LEU A 498 2.30 22.30 27.17
N SER A 499 1.18 22.70 26.57
CA SER A 499 0.89 24.11 26.24
C SER A 499 0.32 24.93 27.42
N LEU A 500 -0.41 24.32 28.36
CA LEU A 500 -1.07 24.99 29.49
C LEU A 500 -0.24 24.87 30.77
N GLY A 501 0.51 23.78 30.92
CA GLY A 501 1.50 23.56 31.97
C GLY A 501 2.79 24.34 31.75
N MET A 502 3.23 24.55 30.49
CA MET A 502 4.35 25.45 30.19
C MET A 502 4.05 26.93 30.39
N VAL A 503 2.78 27.34 30.50
CA VAL A 503 2.43 28.76 30.44
C VAL A 503 1.89 29.35 31.74
N THR A 504 0.96 28.76 32.48
CA THR A 504 0.20 29.60 33.46
C THR A 504 -0.03 29.03 34.85
N GLY A 505 1.02 28.98 35.66
CA GLY A 505 0.80 29.60 36.97
C GLY A 505 0.50 31.12 36.84
N ARG A 506 1.11 31.77 35.82
CA ARG A 506 1.03 33.21 35.56
C ARG A 506 1.04 33.49 34.05
N ARG A 507 0.36 34.55 33.60
CA ARG A 507 0.36 34.94 32.17
C ARG A 507 1.80 35.16 31.65
N PRO A 508 2.14 34.65 30.46
CA PRO A 508 3.45 34.82 29.84
C PRO A 508 3.60 36.26 29.34
N THR A 509 4.84 36.74 29.29
CA THR A 509 5.16 38.00 28.62
C THR A 509 5.06 37.84 27.09
N ALA A 510 4.95 38.96 26.36
CA ALA A 510 4.82 38.92 24.90
C ALA A 510 6.04 38.29 24.19
N SER A 511 7.24 38.39 24.79
CA SER A 511 8.47 37.79 24.26
C SER A 511 8.46 36.26 24.40
N GLU A 512 8.12 35.77 25.59
CA GLU A 512 8.02 34.33 25.88
C GLU A 512 6.93 33.68 25.02
N ALA A 513 5.77 34.33 24.87
CA ALA A 513 4.72 33.85 23.97
C ALA A 513 5.18 33.76 22.51
N SER A 514 6.05 34.67 22.06
CA SER A 514 6.57 34.67 20.69
C SER A 514 7.65 33.60 20.45
N GLU A 515 8.50 33.31 21.44
CA GLU A 515 9.46 32.20 21.39
C GLU A 515 8.76 30.84 21.46
N MET A 516 7.75 30.71 22.32
CA MET A 516 6.93 29.51 22.41
C MET A 516 6.15 29.25 21.12
N LEU A 517 5.62 30.30 20.48
CA LEU A 517 4.99 30.15 19.17
C LEU A 517 6.01 29.68 18.14
N ARG A 518 7.25 30.18 18.14
CA ARG A 518 8.32 29.75 17.23
C ARG A 518 8.78 28.31 17.47
N GLU A 519 8.83 27.86 18.73
CA GLU A 519 9.16 26.48 19.13
C GLU A 519 8.03 25.49 18.81
N LEU A 520 6.77 25.92 18.94
CA LEU A 520 5.58 25.11 18.63
C LEU A 520 5.19 25.16 17.15
N GLU A 521 5.66 26.14 16.39
CA GLU A 521 5.36 26.30 14.95
C GLU A 521 5.67 25.03 14.14
N PRO A 522 6.82 24.34 14.31
CA PRO A 522 7.10 23.09 13.60
C PRO A 522 6.15 21.95 13.98
N PHE A 523 5.71 21.92 15.25
CA PHE A 523 4.78 20.93 15.75
C PHE A 523 3.35 21.21 15.24
N LEU A 524 2.93 22.47 15.24
CA LEU A 524 1.66 22.92 14.69
C LEU A 524 1.62 22.70 13.17
N ASP A 525 2.73 22.88 12.46
CA ASP A 525 2.82 22.61 11.03
C ASP A 525 2.80 21.10 10.74
N THR A 526 3.43 20.29 11.59
CA THR A 526 3.31 18.83 11.52
C THR A 526 1.86 18.38 11.77
N LEU A 527 1.19 18.95 12.78
CA LEU A 527 -0.23 18.68 13.07
C LEU A 527 -1.16 19.15 11.95
N ARG A 528 -0.91 20.32 11.37
CA ARG A 528 -1.65 20.83 10.21
C ARG A 528 -1.48 19.93 9.00
N THR A 529 -0.25 19.43 8.77
CA THR A 529 0.05 18.48 7.71
C THR A 529 -0.68 17.16 7.91
N VAL A 530 -0.63 16.60 9.12
CA VAL A 530 -1.36 15.36 9.49
C VAL A 530 -2.88 15.55 9.42
N ALA A 531 -3.38 16.73 9.78
CA ALA A 531 -4.80 17.08 9.73
C ALA A 531 -5.29 17.50 8.32
N GLY A 532 -4.40 17.57 7.32
CA GLY A 532 -4.75 18.02 5.97
C GLY A 532 -5.10 19.52 5.87
N ILE A 533 -4.77 20.33 6.88
CA ILE A 533 -5.02 21.77 6.91
C ILE A 533 -3.86 22.46 6.19
N ARG A 534 -4.06 22.83 4.92
CA ARG A 534 -3.08 23.67 4.19
C ARG A 534 -3.03 25.06 4.83
N ALA A 535 -1.83 25.53 5.17
CA ALA A 535 -1.61 26.93 5.52
C ALA A 535 -2.10 27.81 4.37
N ALA A 536 -3.01 28.74 4.67
CA ALA A 536 -3.58 29.61 3.66
C ALA A 536 -2.56 30.67 3.23
N THR A 537 -1.82 30.37 2.17
CA THR A 537 -1.32 31.39 1.24
C THR A 537 -1.63 30.97 -0.19
N VAL A 538 -2.09 31.96 -0.93
CA VAL A 538 -2.75 31.94 -2.24
C VAL A 538 -1.88 31.30 -3.33
N GLU A 539 -2.22 30.10 -3.80
CA GLU A 539 -2.67 29.81 -5.17
C GLU A 539 -3.01 28.31 -5.35
N LYS A 540 -4.01 28.04 -6.20
CA LYS A 540 -4.69 26.75 -6.37
C LYS A 540 -3.74 25.65 -6.86
N ILE A 541 -3.61 24.57 -6.08
CA ILE A 541 -3.19 23.25 -6.59
C ILE A 541 -4.21 22.20 -6.15
N GLN A 542 -4.74 21.45 -7.11
CA GLN A 542 -5.77 20.42 -7.00
C GLN A 542 -5.40 19.27 -6.02
N PRO A 543 -6.38 18.48 -5.56
CA PRO A 543 -6.17 17.39 -4.60
C PRO A 543 -5.41 16.21 -5.23
N THR A 544 -4.56 15.59 -4.41
CA THR A 544 -3.61 14.51 -4.70
C THR A 544 -4.25 13.12 -4.94
N GLU A 545 -5.53 13.05 -5.30
CA GLU A 545 -6.21 11.79 -5.67
C GLU A 545 -5.85 11.33 -7.09
N ASP A 546 -5.30 12.22 -7.93
CA ASP A 546 -4.99 11.90 -9.32
C ASP A 546 -3.74 11.01 -9.50
N VAL A 547 -2.86 10.83 -8.51
CA VAL A 547 -1.58 10.10 -8.72
C VAL A 547 -1.74 8.57 -8.66
N TYR A 548 -2.71 8.04 -7.91
CA TYR A 548 -2.96 6.59 -7.87
C TYR A 548 -3.86 6.11 -9.01
N LEU A 549 -4.67 7.00 -9.59
CA LEU A 549 -5.47 6.71 -10.79
C LEU A 549 -4.73 7.03 -12.09
N THR A 550 -3.72 7.91 -12.10
CA THR A 550 -2.88 8.14 -13.30
C THR A 550 -1.94 6.99 -13.62
N SER A 551 -1.62 6.10 -12.67
CA SER A 551 -0.94 4.82 -12.98
C SER A 551 -1.85 3.78 -13.63
N LEU A 552 -3.16 4.05 -13.78
CA LEU A 552 -4.10 3.31 -14.63
C LEU A 552 -4.28 3.97 -16.01
N ARG A 553 -3.31 4.78 -16.46
CA ARG A 553 -3.23 5.19 -17.88
C ARG A 553 -2.83 3.97 -18.71
N PHE A 554 -3.87 3.26 -19.15
CA PHE A 554 -3.81 2.38 -20.31
C PHE A 554 -3.83 3.29 -21.54
N ASP A 555 -2.64 3.63 -22.03
CA ASP A 555 -2.45 4.01 -23.43
C ASP A 555 -1.98 2.78 -24.22
#